data_AF-A0A506PLS2-F1
#
_entry.id   AF-A0A506PLS2-F1
#
_cell.length_a   1.000
_cell.length_b   1.000
_cell.length_c   1.000
_cell.angle_alpha   90.00
_cell.angle_beta   90.00
_cell.angle_gamma   90.00
#
_symmetry.space_group_name_H-M   'P 1'
#
loop_
_entity.id
_entity.type
_entity.pdbx_description
1 polymer ?
#
loop_
_entity_poly.entity_id
_entity_poly.type
_entity_poly.pdbx_seq_one_letter_code
_entity_poly.pdbx_strand_id
1 'polypeptide(L)'
;MFYRRKIILALLELLGGEVEKLRFQKLLFLYAMKKPNPEYDFVPYKFGCYSYSAKADMNTMVKRGYLLETENKYNKTDTSNYLQKLKPADAKFLQQVIADYGQMNSNALIKHTYLNFPFYAIKSTIAKEVLTGKLYERVEKATPKDQEITLFTIGYEGVSLEMYLQKLVKNNVKLLVDVRKNPLSMKFGFSKTLLKRYCNSLDIEYLHIPEVGINSDKRQQLESQSDYDRLFADYCKTTLLETTNLQVEIVKLLQQHKRIALTCFEAEPCQCHRSHLALSISKLPNFKYALIHL
;
A
#
# COMPACT_ATOMS: atom_id res chain seq x y z
N MET A 1 -10.72 -6.42 -21.04
CA MET A 1 -9.93 -6.87 -19.88
C MET A 1 -8.75 -5.91 -19.68
N PHE A 2 -8.44 -5.50 -18.45
CA PHE A 2 -7.28 -4.64 -18.18
C PHE A 2 -5.96 -5.30 -18.59
N TYR A 3 -4.99 -4.51 -19.05
CA TYR A 3 -3.69 -5.01 -19.50
C TYR A 3 -2.96 -5.83 -18.42
N ARG A 4 -2.92 -5.34 -17.18
CA ARG A 4 -2.28 -6.03 -16.05
C ARG A 4 -2.83 -7.44 -15.78
N ARG A 5 -4.11 -7.70 -16.09
CA ARG A 5 -4.69 -9.05 -15.98
C ARG A 5 -4.17 -10.00 -17.05
N LYS A 6 -3.82 -9.49 -18.23
CA LYS A 6 -3.15 -10.27 -19.27
C LYS A 6 -1.76 -10.74 -18.81
N ILE A 7 -1.03 -9.91 -18.05
CA ILE A 7 0.26 -10.31 -17.44
C ILE A 7 0.08 -11.53 -16.55
N ILE A 8 -0.93 -11.51 -15.66
CA ILE A 8 -1.20 -12.65 -14.80
C ILE A 8 -1.58 -13.90 -15.63
N LEU A 9 -2.47 -13.77 -16.61
CA LEU A 9 -2.89 -14.92 -17.42
C LEU A 9 -1.75 -15.48 -18.26
N ALA A 10 -0.87 -14.63 -18.79
CA ALA A 10 0.34 -15.05 -19.49
C ALA A 10 1.34 -15.74 -18.53
N LEU A 11 1.42 -15.30 -17.27
CA LEU A 11 2.27 -15.94 -16.25
C LEU A 11 1.77 -17.37 -15.98
N LEU A 12 0.46 -17.54 -15.82
CA LEU A 12 -0.16 -18.86 -15.64
C LEU A 12 0.01 -19.73 -16.88
N GLU A 13 -0.16 -19.17 -18.09
CA GLU A 13 0.06 -19.86 -19.36
C GLU A 13 1.49 -20.43 -19.46
N LEU A 14 2.51 -19.61 -19.15
CA LEU A 14 3.91 -20.05 -19.14
C LEU A 14 4.23 -21.12 -18.08
N LEU A 15 3.39 -21.25 -17.05
CA LEU A 15 3.51 -22.27 -16.01
C LEU A 15 2.72 -23.55 -16.32
N GLY A 16 2.15 -23.67 -17.53
CA GLY A 16 1.34 -24.83 -17.93
C GLY A 16 -0.13 -24.73 -17.51
N GLY A 17 -0.61 -23.54 -17.15
CA GLY A 17 -2.01 -23.27 -16.83
C GLY A 17 -2.38 -23.41 -15.35
N GLU A 18 -1.51 -23.94 -14.51
CA GLU A 18 -1.75 -24.10 -13.07
C GLU A 18 -0.63 -23.46 -12.23
N VAL A 19 -0.97 -22.82 -11.12
CA VAL A 19 0.02 -22.29 -10.17
C VAL A 19 -0.50 -22.29 -8.72
N GLU A 20 0.36 -22.64 -7.78
CA GLU A 20 0.10 -22.46 -6.35
C GLU A 20 0.02 -20.97 -5.97
N LYS A 21 -0.89 -20.62 -5.05
CA LYS A 21 -1.13 -19.22 -4.65
C LYS A 21 0.13 -18.50 -4.16
N LEU A 22 0.98 -19.19 -3.41
CA LEU A 22 2.26 -18.64 -2.94
C LEU A 22 3.25 -18.44 -4.10
N ARG A 23 3.46 -19.46 -4.94
CA ARG A 23 4.33 -19.37 -6.12
C ARG A 23 3.91 -18.23 -7.04
N PHE A 24 2.60 -18.06 -7.25
CA PHE A 24 2.05 -16.95 -8.04
C PHE A 24 2.51 -15.58 -7.53
N GLN A 25 2.32 -15.29 -6.23
CA GLN A 25 2.72 -14.01 -5.65
C GLN A 25 4.24 -13.78 -5.78
N LYS A 26 5.06 -14.82 -5.60
CA LYS A 26 6.52 -14.74 -5.72
C LYS A 26 7.00 -14.49 -7.14
N LEU A 27 6.48 -15.25 -8.11
CA LEU A 27 6.87 -15.11 -9.51
C LEU A 27 6.42 -13.76 -10.08
N LEU A 28 5.19 -13.33 -9.76
CA LEU A 28 4.71 -12.00 -10.16
C LEU A 28 5.54 -10.87 -9.52
N PHE A 29 5.95 -11.04 -8.25
CA PHE A 29 6.86 -10.11 -7.59
C PHE A 29 8.22 -10.04 -8.30
N LEU A 30 8.85 -11.18 -8.61
CA LEU A 30 10.13 -11.21 -9.31
C LEU A 30 10.06 -10.58 -10.71
N TYR A 31 8.92 -10.74 -11.40
CA TYR A 31 8.63 -10.01 -12.63
C TYR A 31 8.52 -8.50 -12.40
N ALA A 32 7.78 -8.06 -11.37
CA ALA A 32 7.66 -6.65 -11.04
C ALA A 32 9.02 -6.01 -10.71
N MET A 33 9.90 -6.73 -10.02
CA MET A 33 11.24 -6.23 -9.64
C MET A 33 12.19 -6.05 -10.83
N LYS A 34 11.89 -6.59 -12.02
CA LYS A 34 12.67 -6.35 -13.24
C LYS A 34 12.27 -5.04 -13.94
N LYS A 35 11.25 -4.32 -13.46
CA LYS A 35 10.64 -3.19 -14.16
C LYS A 35 10.72 -1.89 -13.33
N PRO A 36 10.97 -0.73 -13.97
CA PRO A 36 10.86 0.56 -13.28
C PRO A 36 9.40 0.92 -12.95
N ASN A 37 8.46 0.57 -13.82
CA ASN A 37 7.03 0.82 -13.67
C ASN A 37 6.25 -0.49 -13.80
N PRO A 38 6.15 -1.30 -12.73
CA PRO A 38 5.43 -2.56 -12.75
C PRO A 38 3.91 -2.35 -12.73
N GLU A 39 3.15 -3.34 -13.24
CA GLU A 39 1.68 -3.31 -13.18
C GLU A 39 1.12 -3.60 -11.78
N TYR A 40 1.92 -4.21 -10.92
CA TYR A 40 1.58 -4.60 -9.57
C TYR A 40 2.71 -4.25 -8.61
N ASP A 41 2.33 -3.61 -7.51
CA ASP A 41 3.19 -3.33 -6.38
C ASP A 41 2.92 -4.31 -5.24
N PHE A 42 3.86 -4.39 -4.30
CA PHE A 42 3.87 -5.39 -3.23
C PHE A 42 4.15 -4.75 -1.87
N VAL A 43 3.71 -5.41 -0.80
CA VAL A 43 4.04 -5.08 0.61
C VAL A 43 4.71 -6.28 1.30
N PRO A 44 5.46 -6.08 2.39
CA PRO A 44 5.83 -7.18 3.28
C PRO A 44 4.60 -7.79 3.95
N TYR A 45 4.51 -9.11 3.99
CA TYR A 45 3.36 -9.82 4.53
C TYR A 45 3.74 -11.17 5.15
N LYS A 46 2.74 -11.92 5.62
CA LYS A 46 2.87 -13.18 6.40
C LYS A 46 3.85 -14.20 5.80
N PHE A 47 3.91 -14.30 4.46
CA PHE A 47 4.81 -15.20 3.74
C PHE A 47 5.73 -14.43 2.75
N GLY A 48 6.05 -13.18 3.07
CA GLY A 48 6.89 -12.30 2.28
C GLY A 48 6.10 -11.31 1.43
N CYS A 49 6.62 -10.99 0.23
CA CYS A 49 5.96 -10.07 -0.71
C CYS A 49 4.51 -10.49 -1.06
N TYR A 50 3.59 -9.53 -1.01
CA TYR A 50 2.19 -9.74 -1.33
C TYR A 50 1.58 -8.52 -2.05
N SER A 51 0.79 -8.76 -3.09
CA SER A 51 0.01 -7.73 -3.79
C SER A 51 -1.49 -7.95 -3.57
N TYR A 52 -2.14 -7.01 -2.89
CA TYR A 52 -3.60 -6.98 -2.71
C TYR A 52 -4.32 -6.69 -4.03
N SER A 53 -3.72 -5.84 -4.87
CA SER A 53 -4.17 -5.49 -6.21
C SER A 53 -4.16 -6.70 -7.12
N ALA A 54 -3.09 -7.51 -7.09
CA ALA A 54 -3.05 -8.77 -7.83
C ALA A 54 -4.12 -9.74 -7.32
N LYS A 55 -4.28 -9.90 -6.00
CA LYS A 55 -5.33 -10.76 -5.42
C LYS A 55 -6.73 -10.31 -5.83
N ALA A 56 -7.02 -9.00 -5.82
CA ALA A 56 -8.32 -8.48 -6.24
C ALA A 56 -8.60 -8.75 -7.73
N ASP A 57 -7.58 -8.65 -8.57
CA ASP A 57 -7.71 -9.02 -9.99
C ASP A 57 -7.89 -10.52 -10.18
N MET A 58 -7.18 -11.37 -9.43
CA MET A 58 -7.40 -12.83 -9.43
C MET A 58 -8.84 -13.16 -9.07
N ASN A 59 -9.37 -12.60 -7.98
CA ASN A 59 -10.77 -12.79 -7.58
C ASN A 59 -11.74 -12.34 -8.67
N THR A 60 -11.45 -11.22 -9.34
CA THR A 60 -12.27 -10.74 -10.47
C THR A 60 -12.22 -11.70 -11.66
N MET A 61 -11.05 -12.26 -11.96
CA MET A 61 -10.88 -13.22 -13.06
C MET A 61 -11.56 -14.56 -12.75
N VAL A 62 -11.55 -15.00 -11.49
CA VAL A 62 -12.33 -16.17 -11.04
C VAL A 62 -13.83 -15.91 -11.21
N LYS A 63 -14.34 -14.78 -10.71
CA LYS A 63 -15.77 -14.41 -10.86
C LYS A 63 -16.22 -14.32 -12.33
N ARG A 64 -15.31 -13.96 -13.24
CA ARG A 64 -15.58 -13.85 -14.67
C ARG A 64 -15.30 -15.13 -15.46
N GLY A 65 -14.92 -16.23 -14.81
CA GLY A 65 -14.71 -17.52 -15.44
C GLY A 65 -13.40 -17.67 -16.22
N TYR A 66 -12.44 -16.75 -16.08
CA TYR A 66 -11.10 -16.87 -16.69
C TYR A 66 -10.17 -17.79 -15.89
N LEU A 67 -10.47 -17.97 -14.60
CA LEU A 67 -9.70 -18.79 -13.68
C LEU A 67 -10.65 -19.66 -12.83
N LEU A 68 -10.18 -20.83 -12.43
CA LEU A 68 -10.71 -21.58 -11.29
C LEU A 68 -9.76 -21.40 -10.10
N GLU A 69 -10.34 -21.24 -8.91
CA GLU A 69 -9.61 -21.19 -7.65
C GLU A 69 -9.95 -22.44 -6.84
N THR A 70 -8.91 -23.21 -6.48
CA THR A 70 -9.01 -24.24 -5.44
C THR A 70 -8.48 -23.68 -4.12
N GLU A 71 -8.39 -24.50 -3.08
CA GLU A 71 -7.84 -24.09 -1.79
C GLU A 71 -6.44 -23.46 -1.95
N ASN A 72 -5.55 -24.12 -2.69
CA ASN A 72 -4.13 -23.77 -2.78
C ASN A 72 -3.64 -23.37 -4.17
N LYS A 73 -4.47 -23.45 -5.21
CA LYS A 73 -4.04 -23.21 -6.60
C LYS A 73 -5.00 -22.32 -7.39
N TYR A 74 -4.47 -21.78 -8.48
CA TYR A 74 -5.22 -21.16 -9.57
C TYR A 74 -5.02 -21.96 -10.85
N ASN A 75 -6.10 -22.15 -11.60
CA ASN A 75 -6.10 -22.82 -12.89
C ASN A 75 -6.67 -21.88 -13.95
N LYS A 76 -5.96 -21.71 -15.06
CA LYS A 76 -6.45 -21.00 -16.24
C LYS A 76 -7.47 -21.89 -16.97
N THR A 77 -8.64 -21.33 -17.27
CA THR A 77 -9.73 -22.08 -17.91
C THR A 77 -9.83 -21.88 -19.41
N ASP A 78 -9.43 -20.70 -19.90
CA ASP A 78 -9.49 -20.40 -21.33
C ASP A 78 -8.27 -20.91 -22.10
N THR A 79 -8.41 -21.01 -23.42
CA THR A 79 -7.34 -21.41 -24.36
C THR A 79 -6.67 -20.22 -25.04
N SER A 80 -6.99 -18.98 -24.64
CA SER A 80 -6.38 -17.79 -25.24
C SER A 80 -4.88 -17.74 -24.96
N ASN A 81 -4.09 -17.43 -26.00
CA ASN A 81 -2.68 -17.08 -25.85
C ASN A 81 -2.57 -15.61 -25.39
N TYR A 82 -2.29 -15.40 -24.12
CA TYR A 82 -2.12 -14.06 -23.54
C TYR A 82 -0.70 -13.54 -23.71
N LEU A 83 0.29 -14.41 -23.84
CA LEU A 83 1.69 -14.03 -24.05
C LEU A 83 1.84 -13.18 -25.33
N GLN A 84 1.18 -13.58 -26.43
CA GLN A 84 1.13 -12.82 -27.69
C GLN A 84 0.36 -11.50 -27.59
N LYS A 85 -0.47 -11.33 -26.54
CA LYS A 85 -1.27 -10.11 -26.30
C LYS A 85 -0.55 -9.11 -25.39
N LEU A 86 0.68 -9.40 -24.98
CA LEU A 86 1.53 -8.53 -24.19
C LEU A 86 2.40 -7.63 -25.08
N LYS A 87 2.88 -6.52 -24.51
CA LYS A 87 3.97 -5.75 -25.11
C LYS A 87 5.22 -6.64 -25.20
N PRO A 88 6.03 -6.54 -26.27
CA PRO A 88 7.21 -7.41 -26.46
C PRO A 88 8.19 -7.42 -25.28
N ALA A 89 8.43 -6.26 -24.66
CA ALA A 89 9.31 -6.16 -23.50
C ALA A 89 8.76 -6.91 -22.27
N ASP A 90 7.45 -6.79 -22.00
CA ASP A 90 6.80 -7.46 -20.88
C ASP A 90 6.78 -8.98 -21.06
N ALA A 91 6.50 -9.45 -22.29
CA ALA A 91 6.58 -10.86 -22.63
C ALA A 91 7.98 -11.42 -22.38
N LYS A 92 9.03 -10.70 -22.83
CA LYS A 92 10.43 -11.09 -22.62
C LYS A 92 10.79 -11.18 -21.14
N PHE A 93 10.41 -10.18 -20.33
CA PHE A 93 10.67 -10.21 -18.88
C PHE A 93 9.96 -11.38 -18.20
N LEU A 94 8.72 -11.67 -18.58
CA LEU A 94 7.94 -12.76 -18.02
C LEU A 94 8.55 -14.12 -18.36
N GLN A 95 8.93 -14.31 -19.62
CA GLN A 95 9.63 -15.51 -20.08
C GLN A 95 10.95 -15.70 -19.33
N GLN A 96 11.72 -14.63 -19.11
CA GLN A 96 12.97 -14.71 -18.35
C GLN A 96 12.71 -15.10 -16.89
N VAL A 97 11.71 -14.54 -16.22
CA VAL A 97 11.36 -14.92 -14.84
C VAL A 97 10.96 -16.39 -14.76
N ILE A 98 10.21 -16.91 -15.73
CA ILE A 98 9.84 -18.32 -15.75
C ILE A 98 11.04 -19.22 -16.06
N ALA A 99 11.95 -18.81 -16.94
CA ALA A 99 13.20 -19.54 -17.17
C ALA A 99 14.07 -19.58 -15.91
N ASP A 100 14.22 -18.45 -15.22
CA ASP A 100 15.09 -18.32 -14.03
C ASP A 100 14.48 -19.02 -12.79
N TYR A 101 13.16 -18.95 -12.60
CA TYR A 101 12.51 -19.27 -11.32
C TYR A 101 11.30 -20.22 -11.44
N GLY A 102 10.81 -20.50 -12.64
CA GLY A 102 9.55 -21.23 -12.88
C GLY A 102 9.56 -22.68 -12.39
N GLN A 103 10.74 -23.29 -12.23
CA GLN A 103 10.89 -24.65 -11.67
C GLN A 103 11.07 -24.66 -10.15
N MET A 104 11.24 -23.50 -9.50
CA MET A 104 11.37 -23.44 -8.05
C MET A 104 10.02 -23.73 -7.37
N ASN A 105 10.05 -24.60 -6.36
CA ASN A 105 8.91 -24.82 -5.48
C ASN A 105 8.68 -23.62 -4.53
N SER A 106 7.57 -23.64 -3.80
CA SER A 106 7.19 -22.56 -2.87
C SER A 106 8.30 -22.22 -1.86
N ASN A 107 8.94 -23.21 -1.24
CA ASN A 107 9.98 -22.99 -0.24
C ASN A 107 11.24 -22.35 -0.83
N ALA A 108 11.67 -22.81 -2.01
CA ALA A 108 12.81 -22.24 -2.72
C ALA A 108 12.55 -20.78 -3.11
N LEU A 109 11.36 -20.45 -3.62
CA LEU A 109 10.97 -19.07 -3.95
C LEU A 109 10.88 -18.18 -2.70
N ILE A 110 10.34 -18.70 -1.59
CA ILE A 110 10.29 -17.96 -0.31
C ILE A 110 11.71 -17.62 0.13
N LYS A 111 12.58 -18.63 0.23
CA LYS A 111 13.99 -18.42 0.63
C LYS A 111 14.71 -17.44 -0.30
N HIS A 112 14.55 -17.60 -1.62
CA HIS A 112 15.14 -16.70 -2.60
C HIS A 112 14.66 -15.25 -2.41
N THR A 113 13.34 -15.03 -2.26
CA THR A 113 12.81 -13.67 -2.07
C THR A 113 13.25 -13.05 -0.74
N TYR A 114 13.41 -13.83 0.33
CA TYR A 114 13.84 -13.29 1.62
C TYR A 114 15.31 -12.88 1.61
N LEU A 115 16.15 -13.67 0.93
CA LEU A 115 17.57 -13.37 0.77
C LEU A 115 17.80 -12.14 -0.08
N ASN A 116 17.10 -12.01 -1.21
CA ASN A 116 17.38 -10.94 -2.17
C ASN A 116 16.58 -9.66 -1.91
N PHE A 117 15.44 -9.76 -1.22
CA PHE A 117 14.54 -8.65 -0.95
C PHE A 117 14.07 -8.65 0.52
N PRO A 118 15.01 -8.52 1.49
CA PRO A 118 14.72 -8.75 2.91
C PRO A 118 13.63 -7.86 3.50
N PHE A 119 13.45 -6.64 2.97
CA PHE A 119 12.35 -5.75 3.37
C PHE A 119 10.98 -6.43 3.25
N TYR A 120 10.76 -7.26 2.23
CA TYR A 120 9.48 -7.93 2.03
C TYR A 120 9.25 -9.09 3.00
N ALA A 121 10.28 -9.52 3.75
CA ALA A 121 10.20 -10.59 4.74
C ALA A 121 9.95 -10.09 6.17
N ILE A 122 9.97 -8.78 6.43
CA ILE A 122 9.94 -8.21 7.79
C ILE A 122 8.63 -8.48 8.56
N LYS A 123 7.55 -8.80 7.84
CA LYS A 123 6.24 -9.19 8.40
C LYS A 123 5.96 -10.68 8.30
N SER A 124 6.96 -11.49 7.89
CA SER A 124 6.73 -12.91 7.73
C SER A 124 6.76 -13.65 9.05
N THR A 125 5.77 -14.53 9.24
CA THR A 125 5.65 -15.40 10.41
C THR A 125 6.63 -16.58 10.38
N ILE A 126 7.24 -16.86 9.22
CA ILE A 126 8.17 -18.00 9.02
C ILE A 126 9.59 -17.54 8.68
N ALA A 127 9.90 -16.24 8.75
CA ALA A 127 11.20 -15.70 8.33
C ALA A 127 12.40 -16.33 9.07
N LYS A 128 12.25 -16.56 10.38
CA LYS A 128 13.29 -17.14 11.24
C LYS A 128 13.47 -18.66 11.03
N GLU A 129 12.43 -19.33 10.53
CA GLU A 129 12.47 -20.75 10.17
C GLU A 129 13.14 -20.94 8.80
N VAL A 130 12.84 -20.05 7.85
CA VAL A 130 13.38 -20.09 6.48
C VAL A 130 14.83 -19.64 6.42
N LEU A 131 15.18 -18.59 7.17
CA LEU A 131 16.53 -18.02 7.25
C LEU A 131 17.05 -18.17 8.68
N THR A 132 18.20 -18.79 8.85
CA THR A 132 18.83 -19.00 10.16
C THR A 132 20.11 -18.19 10.31
N GLY A 133 20.45 -17.84 11.55
CA GLY A 133 21.67 -17.10 11.90
C GLY A 133 21.85 -15.80 11.11
N LYS A 134 23.04 -15.62 10.52
CA LYS A 134 23.42 -14.43 9.75
C LYS A 134 22.48 -14.10 8.58
N LEU A 135 21.75 -15.08 8.04
CA LEU A 135 20.79 -14.83 6.97
C LEU A 135 19.55 -14.10 7.49
N TYR A 136 19.08 -14.42 8.70
CA TYR A 136 17.93 -13.75 9.32
C TYR A 136 18.26 -12.31 9.73
N GLU A 137 19.50 -12.05 10.15
CA GLU A 137 19.96 -10.69 10.48
C GLU A 137 19.73 -9.69 9.34
N ARG A 138 19.72 -10.15 8.08
CA ARG A 138 19.40 -9.30 6.91
C ARG A 138 17.96 -8.79 6.96
N VAL A 139 17.03 -9.64 7.38
CA VAL A 139 15.62 -9.26 7.58
C VAL A 139 15.53 -8.30 8.76
N GLU A 140 16.19 -8.59 9.88
CA GLU A 140 16.19 -7.72 11.05
C GLU A 140 16.77 -6.32 10.80
N LYS A 141 17.78 -6.23 9.91
CA LYS A 141 18.35 -4.96 9.44
C LYS A 141 17.42 -4.21 8.50
N ALA A 142 16.58 -4.91 7.74
CA ALA A 142 15.61 -4.30 6.84
C ALA A 142 14.32 -3.86 7.55
N THR A 143 14.08 -4.32 8.79
CA THR A 143 12.93 -3.92 9.61
C THR A 143 13.12 -2.50 10.15
N PRO A 144 12.19 -1.57 9.87
CA PRO A 144 12.20 -0.22 10.46
C PRO A 144 12.07 -0.28 11.99
N LYS A 145 12.96 0.41 12.69
CA LYS A 145 13.07 0.39 14.17
C LYS A 145 13.04 1.79 14.80
N ASP A 146 12.71 2.81 14.02
CA ASP A 146 12.66 4.20 14.47
C ASP A 146 11.78 4.36 15.71
N GLN A 147 12.33 5.00 16.75
CA GLN A 147 11.67 5.20 18.05
C GLN A 147 11.22 6.65 18.27
N GLU A 148 11.68 7.58 17.43
CA GLU A 148 11.31 8.98 17.54
C GLU A 148 9.81 9.18 17.39
N ILE A 149 9.25 10.05 18.24
CA ILE A 149 7.85 10.45 18.14
C ILE A 149 7.71 11.38 16.93
N THR A 150 6.89 10.99 15.95
CA THR A 150 6.78 11.69 14.67
C THR A 150 5.35 11.70 14.16
N LEU A 151 4.88 12.90 13.81
CA LEU A 151 3.65 13.12 13.07
C LEU A 151 3.97 13.12 11.57
N PHE A 152 3.39 12.16 10.86
CA PHE A 152 3.49 12.10 9.41
C PHE A 152 2.24 12.68 8.76
N THR A 153 2.38 13.16 7.53
CA THR A 153 1.23 13.37 6.64
C THR A 153 1.46 12.59 5.36
N ILE A 154 0.41 11.99 4.79
CA ILE A 154 0.52 11.19 3.58
C ILE A 154 -0.70 11.36 2.67
N GLY A 155 -0.45 11.38 1.35
CA GLY A 155 -1.46 11.41 0.29
C GLY A 155 -1.44 10.16 -0.56
N TYR A 156 -2.58 9.83 -1.16
CA TYR A 156 -2.71 8.64 -1.99
C TYR A 156 -3.02 8.91 -3.47
N GLU A 157 -3.16 10.16 -3.87
CA GLU A 157 -3.18 10.56 -5.27
C GLU A 157 -1.89 10.09 -5.99
N GLY A 158 -2.03 9.66 -7.25
CA GLY A 158 -0.89 9.18 -8.05
C GLY A 158 -0.27 7.82 -7.67
N VAL A 159 -0.43 7.32 -6.43
CA VAL A 159 0.25 6.10 -5.96
C VAL A 159 -0.65 4.88 -5.78
N SER A 160 -0.16 3.66 -5.97
CA SER A 160 -0.95 2.45 -5.69
C SER A 160 -1.19 2.25 -4.18
N LEU A 161 -2.14 1.37 -3.83
CA LEU A 161 -2.39 0.98 -2.43
C LEU A 161 -1.11 0.44 -1.80
N GLU A 162 -0.40 -0.46 -2.48
CA GLU A 162 0.80 -1.09 -1.94
C GLU A 162 1.97 -0.11 -1.81
N MET A 163 2.17 0.81 -2.76
CA MET A 163 3.17 1.89 -2.59
C MET A 163 2.85 2.77 -1.38
N TYR A 164 1.58 3.13 -1.21
CA TYR A 164 1.11 3.90 -0.06
C TYR A 164 1.38 3.17 1.27
N LEU A 165 1.00 1.89 1.35
CA LEU A 165 1.24 1.07 2.55
C LEU A 165 2.74 0.84 2.79
N GLN A 166 3.54 0.68 1.74
CA GLN A 166 5.00 0.60 1.87
C GLN A 166 5.59 1.88 2.49
N LYS A 167 5.10 3.07 2.12
CA LYS A 167 5.56 4.33 2.75
C LYS A 167 5.28 4.31 4.26
N LEU A 168 4.09 3.86 4.67
CA LEU A 168 3.74 3.74 6.09
C LEU A 168 4.64 2.73 6.82
N VAL A 169 4.84 1.55 6.24
CA VAL A 169 5.67 0.49 6.84
C VAL A 169 7.13 0.95 6.95
N LYS A 170 7.70 1.52 5.88
CA LYS A 170 9.09 2.03 5.86
C LYS A 170 9.35 3.10 6.91
N ASN A 171 8.34 3.92 7.21
CA ASN A 171 8.41 4.96 8.24
C ASN A 171 7.99 4.47 9.62
N ASN A 172 7.78 3.16 9.80
CA ASN A 172 7.38 2.55 11.06
C ASN A 172 6.10 3.15 11.67
N VAL A 173 5.16 3.60 10.83
CA VAL A 173 3.88 4.17 11.27
C VAL A 173 3.07 3.10 12.01
N LYS A 174 2.52 3.47 13.17
CA LYS A 174 1.74 2.60 14.05
C LYS A 174 0.24 2.84 13.96
N LEU A 175 -0.15 4.08 13.70
CA LEU A 175 -1.54 4.49 13.56
C LEU A 175 -1.71 5.38 12.34
N LEU A 176 -2.65 5.02 11.47
CA LEU A 176 -3.15 5.87 10.39
C LEU A 176 -4.42 6.59 10.86
N VAL A 177 -4.36 7.91 10.93
CA VAL A 177 -5.51 8.77 11.23
C VAL A 177 -6.05 9.32 9.91
N ASP A 178 -7.22 8.82 9.53
CA ASP A 178 -7.97 9.31 8.39
C ASP A 178 -8.71 10.60 8.77
N VAL A 179 -8.31 11.70 8.15
CA VAL A 179 -8.86 13.04 8.42
C VAL A 179 -9.86 13.48 7.34
N ARG A 180 -10.18 12.59 6.39
CA ARG A 180 -11.18 12.88 5.35
C ARG A 180 -12.55 12.96 5.99
N LYS A 181 -13.33 13.99 5.67
CA LYS A 181 -14.74 14.07 6.09
C LYS A 181 -15.52 12.83 5.66
N ASN A 182 -15.40 12.49 4.38
CA ASN A 182 -16.03 11.33 3.75
C ASN A 182 -14.93 10.43 3.16
N PRO A 183 -14.55 9.32 3.82
CA PRO A 183 -13.49 8.40 3.37
C PRO A 183 -13.98 7.44 2.26
N LEU A 184 -14.61 8.01 1.24
CA LEU A 184 -15.04 7.32 0.02
C LEU A 184 -14.00 7.55 -1.07
N SER A 185 -13.69 6.51 -1.83
CA SER A 185 -12.72 6.59 -2.93
C SER A 185 -13.03 5.55 -3.98
N MET A 186 -12.99 5.95 -5.26
CA MET A 186 -13.03 5.03 -6.40
C MET A 186 -11.68 4.33 -6.62
N LYS A 187 -10.60 4.89 -6.06
CA LYS A 187 -9.27 4.28 -6.13
C LYS A 187 -9.22 3.04 -5.23
N PHE A 188 -8.84 1.91 -5.83
CA PHE A 188 -8.82 0.63 -5.14
C PHE A 188 -8.08 0.70 -3.80
N GLY A 189 -8.74 0.21 -2.76
CA GLY A 189 -8.15 0.09 -1.42
C GLY A 189 -8.27 1.30 -0.51
N PHE A 190 -8.74 2.46 -1.01
CA PHE A 190 -8.79 3.69 -0.22
C PHE A 190 -10.17 4.05 0.34
N SER A 191 -11.18 3.18 0.20
CA SER A 191 -12.40 3.30 0.99
C SER A 191 -12.13 2.92 2.46
N LYS A 192 -12.83 3.55 3.42
CA LYS A 192 -12.65 3.33 4.87
C LYS A 192 -12.48 1.86 5.25
N THR A 193 -13.42 1.01 4.85
CA THR A 193 -13.43 -0.41 5.22
C THR A 193 -12.22 -1.16 4.65
N LEU A 194 -11.86 -0.89 3.39
CA LEU A 194 -10.73 -1.54 2.75
C LEU A 194 -9.40 -1.06 3.33
N LEU A 195 -9.23 0.26 3.49
CA LEU A 195 -8.01 0.86 3.99
C LEU A 195 -7.72 0.39 5.42
N LYS A 196 -8.74 0.39 6.30
CA LYS A 196 -8.66 -0.18 7.66
C LYS A 196 -8.19 -1.63 7.63
N ARG A 197 -8.79 -2.46 6.76
CA ARG A 197 -8.43 -3.88 6.64
C ARG A 197 -6.96 -4.05 6.22
N TYR A 198 -6.50 -3.29 5.24
CA TYR A 198 -5.14 -3.41 4.73
C TYR A 198 -4.10 -2.89 5.73
N CYS A 199 -4.36 -1.77 6.40
CA CYS A 199 -3.51 -1.27 7.48
C CYS A 199 -3.39 -2.29 8.61
N ASN A 200 -4.52 -2.82 9.10
CA ASN A 200 -4.52 -3.82 10.18
C ASN A 200 -3.74 -5.08 9.80
N SER A 201 -3.81 -5.50 8.53
CA SER A 201 -3.06 -6.66 8.06
C SER A 201 -1.54 -6.47 8.04
N LEU A 202 -1.07 -5.23 8.20
CA LEU A 202 0.34 -4.83 8.30
C LEU A 202 0.69 -4.31 9.71
N ASP A 203 -0.16 -4.58 10.70
CA ASP A 203 -0.04 -4.11 12.09
C ASP A 203 0.00 -2.58 12.21
N ILE A 204 -0.78 -1.90 11.37
CA ILE A 204 -1.00 -0.45 11.42
C ILE A 204 -2.45 -0.24 11.82
N GLU A 205 -2.68 0.38 12.96
CA GLU A 205 -4.02 0.72 13.41
C GLU A 205 -4.64 1.79 12.52
N TYR A 206 -5.97 1.87 12.50
CA TYR A 206 -6.71 2.84 11.71
C TYR A 206 -7.78 3.51 12.55
N LEU A 207 -7.74 4.84 12.60
CA LEU A 207 -8.73 5.70 13.23
C LEU A 207 -9.26 6.71 12.21
N HIS A 208 -10.54 7.04 12.28
CA HIS A 208 -11.17 8.03 11.40
C HIS A 208 -11.71 9.17 12.25
N ILE A 209 -11.25 10.40 12.01
CA ILE A 209 -11.68 11.63 12.69
C ILE A 209 -12.27 12.56 11.61
N PRO A 210 -13.54 12.35 11.18
CA PRO A 210 -14.14 13.12 10.09
C PRO A 210 -14.33 14.61 10.41
N GLU A 211 -14.44 14.97 11.68
CA GLU A 211 -14.75 16.33 12.14
C GLU A 211 -13.68 17.34 11.75
N VAL A 212 -12.42 16.91 11.67
CA VAL A 212 -11.30 17.76 11.21
C VAL A 212 -11.22 17.88 9.69
N GLY A 213 -12.07 17.17 8.94
CA GLY A 213 -12.07 17.18 7.48
C GLY A 213 -12.94 18.28 6.85
N ILE A 214 -12.61 18.68 5.62
CA ILE A 214 -13.42 19.64 4.86
C ILE A 214 -14.71 18.97 4.34
N ASN A 215 -15.86 19.60 4.59
CA ASN A 215 -17.16 19.17 4.06
C ASN A 215 -17.12 19.06 2.52
N SER A 216 -17.81 18.06 1.97
CA SER A 216 -17.85 17.83 0.51
C SER A 216 -18.38 19.04 -0.26
N ASP A 217 -19.35 19.75 0.30
CA ASP A 217 -20.06 20.81 -0.40
C ASP A 217 -19.18 22.05 -0.57
N LYS A 218 -18.21 22.25 0.34
CA LYS A 218 -17.19 23.30 0.23
C LYS A 218 -16.08 22.98 -0.79
N ARG A 219 -16.04 21.74 -1.30
CA ARG A 219 -15.03 21.27 -2.27
C ARG A 219 -15.54 21.26 -3.71
N GLN A 220 -16.74 21.77 -3.95
CA GLN A 220 -17.30 21.89 -5.30
C GLN A 220 -16.74 23.15 -5.97
N GLN A 221 -16.46 23.09 -7.28
CA GLN A 221 -16.04 24.24 -8.11
C GLN A 221 -14.66 24.84 -7.74
N LEU A 222 -13.67 24.01 -7.42
CA LEU A 222 -12.28 24.46 -7.24
C LEU A 222 -11.55 24.44 -8.59
N GLU A 223 -11.60 25.55 -9.32
CA GLU A 223 -11.06 25.66 -10.69
C GLU A 223 -9.72 26.41 -10.75
N SER A 224 -9.45 27.27 -9.76
CA SER A 224 -8.26 28.12 -9.69
C SER A 224 -7.55 28.01 -8.34
N GLN A 225 -6.26 28.37 -8.29
CA GLN A 225 -5.50 28.41 -7.03
C GLN A 225 -6.15 29.36 -5.99
N SER A 226 -6.74 30.47 -6.44
CA SER A 226 -7.47 31.40 -5.55
C SER A 226 -8.67 30.75 -4.86
N ASP A 227 -9.32 29.76 -5.49
CA ASP A 227 -10.44 29.04 -4.88
C ASP A 227 -9.94 28.15 -3.73
N TYR A 228 -8.80 27.47 -3.94
CA TYR A 228 -8.14 26.70 -2.90
C TYR A 228 -7.68 27.59 -1.74
N ASP A 229 -7.08 28.75 -2.03
CA ASP A 229 -6.61 29.67 -1.00
C ASP A 229 -7.79 30.18 -0.13
N ARG A 230 -8.92 30.52 -0.75
CA ARG A 230 -10.15 30.91 -0.06
C ARG A 230 -10.71 29.76 0.77
N LEU A 231 -10.75 28.54 0.22
CA LEU A 231 -11.21 27.34 0.93
C LEU A 231 -10.37 27.08 2.19
N PHE A 232 -9.04 27.16 2.08
CA PHE A 232 -8.16 26.89 3.21
C PHE A 232 -8.19 28.02 4.24
N ALA A 233 -8.36 29.28 3.81
CA ALA A 233 -8.57 30.39 4.73
C ALA A 233 -9.87 30.21 5.55
N ASP A 234 -10.97 29.81 4.90
CA ASP A 234 -12.23 29.48 5.59
C ASP A 234 -12.07 28.29 6.53
N TYR A 235 -11.43 27.21 6.07
CA TYR A 235 -11.14 26.02 6.89
C TYR A 235 -10.34 26.37 8.15
N CYS A 236 -9.33 27.24 8.03
CA CYS A 236 -8.53 27.70 9.17
C CYS A 236 -9.32 28.55 10.16
N LYS A 237 -10.24 29.39 9.68
CA LYS A 237 -11.07 30.28 10.51
C LYS A 237 -12.31 29.59 11.10
N THR A 238 -12.68 28.42 10.58
CA THR A 238 -13.86 27.67 11.02
C THR A 238 -13.44 26.34 11.62
N THR A 239 -13.35 25.29 10.80
CA THR A 239 -13.13 23.92 11.24
C THR A 239 -11.92 23.75 12.15
N LEU A 240 -10.78 24.38 11.86
CA LEU A 240 -9.60 24.24 12.74
C LEU A 240 -9.82 24.86 14.13
N LEU A 241 -10.48 26.01 14.23
CA LEU A 241 -10.77 26.62 15.54
C LEU A 241 -11.76 25.78 16.33
N GLU A 242 -12.83 25.33 15.68
CA GLU A 242 -13.89 24.52 16.29
C GLU A 242 -13.42 23.13 16.73
N THR A 243 -12.37 22.59 16.09
CA THR A 243 -11.85 21.23 16.36
C THR A 243 -10.58 21.21 17.19
N THR A 244 -10.25 22.29 17.90
CA THR A 244 -9.05 22.37 18.76
C THR A 244 -8.95 21.21 19.75
N ASN A 245 -10.08 20.77 20.33
CA ASN A 245 -10.11 19.61 21.23
C ASN A 245 -9.67 18.30 20.56
N LEU A 246 -10.07 18.08 19.30
CA LEU A 246 -9.68 16.90 18.52
C LEU A 246 -8.22 16.98 18.08
N GLN A 247 -7.70 18.19 17.82
CA GLN A 247 -6.26 18.37 17.58
C GLN A 247 -5.43 17.97 18.80
N VAL A 248 -5.88 18.34 20.01
CA VAL A 248 -5.28 17.88 21.27
C VAL A 248 -5.38 16.35 21.41
N GLU A 249 -6.50 15.75 21.03
CA GLU A 249 -6.64 14.29 20.98
C GLU A 249 -5.64 13.63 20.02
N ILE A 250 -5.42 14.21 18.83
CA ILE A 250 -4.41 13.73 17.88
C ILE A 250 -2.99 13.80 18.50
N VAL A 251 -2.68 14.84 19.29
CA VAL A 251 -1.41 14.89 20.03
C VAL A 251 -1.31 13.78 21.07
N LYS A 252 -2.39 13.46 21.79
CA LYS A 252 -2.42 12.34 22.75
C LYS A 252 -2.22 10.99 22.03
N LEU A 253 -2.86 10.79 20.88
CA LEU A 253 -2.66 9.61 20.04
C LEU A 253 -1.22 9.52 19.53
N LEU A 254 -0.61 10.65 19.15
CA LEU A 254 0.79 10.72 18.76
C LEU A 254 1.72 10.32 19.91
N GLN A 255 1.45 10.77 21.13
CA GLN A 255 2.20 10.39 22.32
C GLN A 255 2.07 8.89 22.65
N GLN A 256 0.86 8.34 22.50
CA GLN A 256 0.57 6.94 22.78
C GLN A 256 1.21 5.99 21.74
N HIS A 257 0.99 6.26 20.45
CA HIS A 257 1.43 5.38 19.36
C HIS A 257 2.83 5.71 18.84
N LYS A 258 3.42 6.82 19.30
CA LYS A 258 4.71 7.42 18.90
C LYS A 258 4.77 7.87 17.44
N ARG A 259 4.28 7.07 16.49
CA ARG A 259 4.43 7.33 15.05
C ARG A 259 3.08 7.19 14.38
N ILE A 260 2.46 8.33 14.06
CA ILE A 260 1.13 8.36 13.46
C ILE A 260 1.17 9.12 12.14
N ALA A 261 0.31 8.77 11.19
CA ALA A 261 0.18 9.47 9.91
C ALA A 261 -1.23 10.02 9.72
N LEU A 262 -1.34 11.30 9.32
CA LEU A 262 -2.59 11.91 8.88
C LEU A 262 -2.76 11.68 7.38
N THR A 263 -3.90 11.13 6.95
CA THR A 263 -4.16 10.86 5.53
C THR A 263 -5.28 11.68 4.93
N CYS A 264 -5.02 12.21 3.73
CA CYS A 264 -6.00 12.80 2.82
C CYS A 264 -5.81 12.26 1.39
N PHE A 265 -6.51 12.81 0.39
CA PHE A 265 -6.41 12.36 -1.00
C PHE A 265 -5.14 12.88 -1.67
N GLU A 266 -4.99 14.20 -1.67
CA GLU A 266 -4.08 14.99 -2.49
C GLU A 266 -2.62 14.58 -2.25
N ALA A 267 -1.83 14.45 -3.31
CA ALA A 267 -0.41 14.10 -3.16
C ALA A 267 0.39 15.29 -2.58
N GLU A 268 0.16 16.47 -3.13
CA GLU A 268 0.91 17.69 -2.83
C GLU A 268 0.51 18.28 -1.46
N PRO A 269 1.45 18.43 -0.50
CA PRO A 269 1.16 19.04 0.79
C PRO A 269 0.58 20.46 0.71
N CYS A 270 1.02 21.30 -0.23
CA CYS A 270 0.52 22.69 -0.31
C CYS A 270 -0.94 22.81 -0.77
N GLN A 271 -1.51 21.73 -1.33
CA GLN A 271 -2.89 21.68 -1.81
C GLN A 271 -3.79 20.78 -0.94
N CYS A 272 -3.34 20.39 0.26
CA CYS A 272 -4.16 19.58 1.17
C CYS A 272 -4.47 20.26 2.51
N HIS A 273 -5.73 20.14 2.94
CA HIS A 273 -6.17 20.47 4.29
C HIS A 273 -5.38 19.77 5.41
N ARG A 274 -4.85 18.56 5.18
CA ARG A 274 -4.02 17.83 6.15
C ARG A 274 -2.78 18.61 6.57
N SER A 275 -2.22 19.42 5.66
CA SER A 275 -1.05 20.23 5.96
C SER A 275 -1.40 21.40 6.87
N HIS A 276 -2.54 22.06 6.61
CA HIS A 276 -3.08 23.08 7.52
C HIS A 276 -3.39 22.50 8.91
N LEU A 277 -4.01 21.32 8.95
CA LEU A 277 -4.28 20.60 10.21
C LEU A 277 -2.98 20.24 10.95
N ALA A 278 -2.00 19.67 10.25
CA ALA A 278 -0.71 19.29 10.84
C ALA A 278 0.06 20.51 11.36
N LEU A 279 0.06 21.63 10.62
CA LEU A 279 0.65 22.89 11.06
C LEU A 279 -0.07 23.45 12.28
N SER A 280 -1.40 23.40 12.33
CA SER A 280 -2.18 23.82 13.50
C SER A 280 -1.82 22.99 14.73
N ILE A 281 -1.78 21.66 14.58
CA ILE A 281 -1.36 20.74 15.65
C ILE A 281 0.07 21.07 16.13
N SER A 282 0.98 21.37 15.20
CA SER A 282 2.38 21.66 15.53
C SER A 282 2.58 22.93 16.36
N LYS A 283 1.58 23.83 16.36
CA LYS A 283 1.58 25.09 17.13
C LYS A 283 0.96 24.94 18.53
N LEU A 284 0.40 23.77 18.86
CA LEU A 284 -0.14 23.54 20.19
C LEU A 284 0.98 23.56 21.24
N PRO A 285 0.76 24.10 22.45
CA PRO A 285 1.81 24.26 23.47
C PRO A 285 2.58 22.99 23.83
N ASN A 286 1.95 21.81 23.68
CA ASN A 286 2.52 20.51 24.05
C ASN A 286 3.16 19.76 22.86
N PHE A 287 3.23 20.37 21.68
CA PHE A 287 3.82 19.75 20.51
C PHE A 287 5.32 20.07 20.43
N LYS A 288 6.15 19.02 20.45
CA LYS A 288 7.62 19.12 20.36
C LYS A 288 8.22 18.04 19.46
N TYR A 289 7.41 17.47 18.59
CA TYR A 289 7.71 16.27 17.83
C TYR A 289 8.03 16.61 16.37
N ALA A 290 8.68 15.70 15.67
CA ALA A 290 8.95 15.90 14.25
C ALA A 290 7.64 15.88 13.45
N LEU A 291 7.53 16.77 12.46
CA LEU A 291 6.46 16.78 11.45
C LEU A 291 7.10 16.48 10.08
N ILE A 292 6.67 15.40 9.42
CA ILE A 292 7.25 14.93 8.15
C ILE A 292 6.13 14.69 7.12
N HIS A 293 6.31 15.18 5.90
CA HIS A 293 5.43 14.93 4.76
C HIS A 293 6.01 13.78 3.89
N LEU A 294 5.23 12.71 3.66
CA LEU A 294 5.64 11.46 2.99
C LEU A 294 5.28 11.36 1.52
#